data_AF-A0A3N4IRP3-F1
#
_entry.id   AF-A0A3N4IRP3-F1
#
_cell.length_a   1.000
_cell.length_b   1.000
_cell.length_c   1.000
_cell.angle_alpha   90.00
_cell.angle_beta   90.00
_cell.angle_gamma   90.00
#
_symmetry.space_group_name_H-M   'P 1'
#
loop_
_entity.id
_entity.type
_entity.pdbx_description
1 polymer ?
#
loop_
_entity_poly.entity_id
_entity_poly.type
_entity_poly.pdbx_seq_one_letter_code
_entity_poly.pdbx_strand_id
1 'polypeptide(L)'
;MVRFTKTSTFLCLFALATPALSQRQNDADYTLLESAYDPLISSLDKQLNPVSLDDFLGEASNYAISSTQDMKDSNWYNGGLRFGKGISVEGDDAEWEAYGISTVADSGFKSEKYDNVTAVSWGSEKGGLRVTFLRESSIVKRGRWVYGHALLVEPERVQGVVSFKKVENGAKEHGFVWRGKWLIVTGGDVVRVFDTEKVWKVESGRKVGREGGNKWGGGGYGFVIPQVKTLSMKNKDIDFPITIAALDRNHTSPCLLLGSTSNINSNFTRYEFSTASTTVLSTSTSKAPTEAEAIWSFKTNIKHTRGFSYASGEAYISSGADDAPSASNSGGYTDLLVWKPGHWSDEYNNHLFGKPQGTSYDPSTNTLYTVGRVPNANDNGDQYILTLDLSLRNSTAPTVNGGGPVTVTSPSDDTTSKSPFRDILTDILDGPDDGTGPLVPVTRTGAKALPQGAIAGIAVGCICAFFALSICLYLYLHHRRYSSNPRSVTAASQRKWNEKANISGTGRTRGGKGGHIELSATPVSSTAELESPSVGNFTTVTSGGPASPRHGPFGTGHANANSSPVTPGPASGRSWELGGQQRYEKEGEGREVYYEVDGEGSGRR
;
A
#
# COMPACT_ATOMS: atom_id res chain seq x y z
N MET A 1 -62.58 3.45 -41.93
CA MET A 1 -62.49 3.88 -40.52
C MET A 1 -61.15 3.36 -39.97
N VAL A 2 -60.16 4.23 -39.72
CA VAL A 2 -58.80 3.80 -39.34
C VAL A 2 -58.40 4.49 -38.03
N ARG A 3 -58.02 3.71 -37.02
CA ARG A 3 -57.54 4.23 -35.73
C ARG A 3 -56.03 4.45 -35.80
N PHE A 4 -55.59 5.69 -35.87
CA PHE A 4 -54.18 6.03 -35.64
C PHE A 4 -53.87 5.98 -34.14
N THR A 5 -53.13 4.96 -33.72
CA THR A 5 -52.58 4.85 -32.36
C THR A 5 -51.54 5.94 -32.14
N LYS A 6 -51.65 6.71 -31.04
CA LYS A 6 -50.62 7.68 -30.67
C LYS A 6 -49.42 6.96 -30.04
N THR A 7 -48.40 6.65 -30.84
CA THR A 7 -47.07 6.34 -30.33
C THR A 7 -46.44 7.61 -29.77
N SER A 8 -46.49 7.77 -28.45
CA SER A 8 -45.66 8.77 -27.76
C SER A 8 -44.21 8.32 -27.84
N THR A 9 -43.42 8.95 -28.71
CA THR A 9 -41.96 8.76 -28.75
C THR A 9 -41.37 9.28 -27.45
N PHE A 10 -41.21 8.40 -26.46
CA PHE A 10 -40.41 8.68 -25.28
C PHE A 10 -38.96 8.85 -25.76
N LEU A 11 -38.49 10.09 -25.82
CA LEU A 11 -37.09 10.39 -26.08
C LEU A 11 -36.31 10.01 -24.81
N CYS A 12 -35.98 8.73 -24.68
CA CYS A 12 -35.04 8.25 -23.67
C CYS A 12 -33.70 8.92 -23.94
N LEU A 13 -33.48 10.03 -23.25
CA LEU A 13 -32.19 10.68 -23.15
C LEU A 13 -31.29 9.76 -22.32
N PHE A 14 -30.76 8.72 -22.98
CA PHE A 14 -29.62 7.97 -22.47
C PHE A 14 -28.46 8.94 -22.38
N ALA A 15 -28.36 9.62 -21.24
CA ALA A 15 -27.11 10.11 -20.73
C ALA A 15 -26.24 8.86 -20.58
N LEU A 16 -25.46 8.57 -21.63
CA LEU A 16 -24.35 7.65 -21.57
C LEU A 16 -23.40 8.23 -20.53
N ALA A 17 -23.56 7.78 -19.29
CA ALA A 17 -22.61 8.00 -18.22
C ALA A 17 -21.35 7.26 -18.63
N THR A 18 -20.53 7.92 -19.46
CA THR A 18 -19.13 7.56 -19.64
C THR A 18 -18.57 7.35 -18.25
N PRO A 19 -18.04 6.15 -17.92
CA PRO A 19 -17.53 5.92 -16.58
C PRO A 19 -16.49 7.01 -16.29
N ALA A 20 -16.44 7.49 -15.05
CA ALA A 20 -15.61 8.64 -14.73
C ALA A 20 -14.12 8.27 -14.83
N LEU A 21 -13.40 8.90 -15.77
CA LEU A 21 -11.94 8.92 -15.80
C LEU A 21 -11.39 9.34 -14.42
N SER A 22 -10.20 8.87 -14.07
CA SER A 22 -9.60 9.13 -12.74
C SER A 22 -9.61 10.64 -12.42
N GLN A 23 -10.41 11.03 -11.44
CA GLN A 23 -10.68 12.43 -11.13
C GLN A 23 -9.56 12.99 -10.25
N ARG A 24 -8.78 13.94 -10.76
CA ARG A 24 -7.86 14.72 -9.92
C ARG A 24 -8.65 15.44 -8.82
N GLN A 25 -8.17 15.35 -7.59
CA GLN A 25 -8.76 16.02 -6.42
C GLN A 25 -8.00 17.33 -6.13
N ASN A 26 -8.35 18.03 -5.05
CA ASN A 26 -7.62 19.21 -4.60
C ASN A 26 -6.43 18.77 -3.74
N ASP A 27 -5.20 19.01 -4.20
CA ASP A 27 -4.00 18.45 -3.58
C ASP A 27 -3.73 19.04 -2.17
N ALA A 28 -4.19 20.27 -1.92
CA ALA A 28 -4.09 20.95 -0.64
C ALA A 28 -4.91 20.28 0.48
N ASP A 29 -6.04 19.65 0.13
CA ASP A 29 -6.89 18.92 1.08
C ASP A 29 -6.15 17.71 1.65
N TYR A 30 -5.35 17.04 0.82
CA TYR A 30 -4.48 15.92 1.20
C TYR A 30 -3.15 16.39 1.81
N THR A 31 -3.17 17.39 2.70
CA THR A 31 -2.00 17.76 3.51
C THR A 31 -1.85 16.80 4.70
N LEU A 32 -0.66 16.24 4.89
CA LEU A 32 -0.27 15.46 6.08
C LEU A 32 0.40 16.34 7.14
N LEU A 33 0.14 16.02 8.41
CA LEU A 33 0.86 16.50 9.58
C LEU A 33 1.86 15.42 10.04
N GLU A 34 3.14 15.74 10.03
CA GLU A 34 4.21 14.92 10.60
C GLU A 34 4.45 15.26 12.08
N SER A 35 4.55 14.24 12.93
CA SER A 35 4.82 14.44 14.36
C SER A 35 6.28 14.85 14.65
N ALA A 36 6.48 15.44 15.82
CA ALA A 36 7.81 15.45 16.44
C ALA A 36 8.35 14.00 16.57
N TYR A 37 9.68 13.87 16.59
CA TYR A 37 10.33 12.59 16.92
C TYR A 37 10.07 12.26 18.39
N ASP A 38 9.67 11.02 18.69
CA ASP A 38 9.23 10.64 20.03
C ASP A 38 10.35 10.85 21.09
N PRO A 39 10.09 11.62 22.17
CA PRO A 39 11.12 11.97 23.14
C PRO A 39 11.58 10.79 24.01
N LEU A 40 10.77 9.73 24.13
CA LEU A 40 11.05 8.56 24.95
C LEU A 40 12.15 7.68 24.33
N ILE A 41 12.34 7.72 23.00
CA ILE A 41 13.43 7.03 22.29
C ILE A 41 14.78 7.34 22.93
N SER A 42 15.04 8.62 23.22
CA SER A 42 16.27 9.10 23.87
C SER A 42 16.50 8.59 25.31
N SER A 43 15.48 7.96 25.91
CA SER A 43 15.52 7.33 27.23
C SER A 43 15.53 5.80 27.13
N LEU A 44 14.99 5.23 26.06
CA LEU A 44 15.04 3.80 25.73
C LEU A 44 16.42 3.39 25.19
N ASP A 45 17.02 4.20 24.31
CA ASP A 45 18.41 4.07 23.81
C ASP A 45 19.49 4.03 24.92
N LYS A 46 19.14 4.43 26.15
CA LYS A 46 20.04 4.42 27.33
C LYS A 46 19.85 3.20 28.24
N GLN A 47 18.85 2.37 27.97
CA GLN A 47 18.47 1.21 28.79
C GLN A 47 18.35 -0.09 27.98
N LEU A 48 18.29 0.04 26.65
CA LEU A 48 18.38 -1.02 25.66
C LEU A 48 19.71 -0.91 24.93
N ASN A 49 20.09 -1.96 24.20
CA ASN A 49 21.24 -1.94 23.30
C ASN A 49 20.74 -1.82 21.86
N PRO A 50 20.91 -0.67 21.18
CA PRO A 50 20.75 -0.57 19.74
C PRO A 50 21.81 -1.43 19.05
N VAL A 51 21.40 -2.20 18.04
CA VAL A 51 22.27 -2.95 17.13
C VAL A 51 22.10 -2.41 15.71
N SER A 52 23.07 -2.64 14.82
CA SER A 52 22.88 -2.31 13.42
C SER A 52 21.91 -3.29 12.75
N LEU A 53 21.25 -2.87 11.66
CA LEU A 53 20.45 -3.78 10.84
C LEU A 53 21.31 -4.93 10.27
N ASP A 54 22.60 -4.68 10.08
CA ASP A 54 23.60 -5.65 9.64
C ASP A 54 23.87 -6.75 10.68
N ASP A 55 23.87 -6.42 11.96
CA ASP A 55 24.06 -7.40 13.05
C ASP A 55 22.77 -8.22 13.25
N PHE A 56 21.61 -7.56 13.17
CA PHE A 56 20.30 -8.21 13.12
C PHE A 56 20.18 -9.21 11.94
N LEU A 57 20.61 -8.80 10.73
CA LEU A 57 20.68 -9.67 9.56
C LEU A 57 21.73 -10.78 9.73
N GLY A 58 22.77 -10.57 10.55
CA GLY A 58 23.72 -11.60 10.96
C GLY A 58 23.09 -12.71 11.82
N GLU A 59 22.17 -12.35 12.72
CA GLU A 59 21.45 -13.29 13.60
C GLU A 59 20.21 -13.94 12.95
N ALA A 60 19.83 -13.52 11.74
CA ALA A 60 18.79 -14.14 10.92
C ALA A 60 19.12 -15.62 10.61
N SER A 61 18.34 -16.52 11.19
CA SER A 61 18.67 -17.96 11.33
C SER A 61 17.54 -18.90 10.90
N ASN A 62 16.33 -18.39 10.66
CA ASN A 62 15.21 -19.17 10.12
C ASN A 62 15.31 -19.29 8.59
N TYR A 63 14.74 -20.34 7.98
CA TYR A 63 14.82 -20.58 6.53
C TYR A 63 13.45 -20.46 5.85
N ALA A 64 13.39 -19.75 4.72
CA ALA A 64 12.22 -19.75 3.85
C ALA A 64 12.17 -21.02 2.97
N ILE A 65 10.98 -21.44 2.56
CA ILE A 65 10.75 -22.61 1.70
C ILE A 65 10.75 -22.18 0.23
N SER A 66 11.15 -23.07 -0.68
CA SER A 66 11.03 -22.87 -2.13
C SER A 66 9.57 -22.69 -2.59
N SER A 67 9.38 -22.04 -3.74
CA SER A 67 8.08 -21.91 -4.41
C SER A 67 7.38 -23.25 -4.70
N THR A 68 6.05 -23.23 -4.67
CA THR A 68 5.20 -24.36 -5.11
C THR A 68 5.18 -24.47 -6.65
N GLN A 69 4.41 -25.40 -7.21
CA GLN A 69 4.21 -25.43 -8.65
C GLN A 69 3.25 -24.32 -9.10
N ASP A 70 2.16 -24.12 -8.38
CA ASP A 70 1.12 -23.11 -8.65
C ASP A 70 1.70 -21.68 -8.73
N MET A 71 2.70 -21.39 -7.90
CA MET A 71 3.46 -20.13 -8.01
C MET A 71 4.18 -19.98 -9.36
N LYS A 72 4.81 -21.05 -9.86
CA LYS A 72 5.57 -21.09 -11.13
C LYS A 72 4.66 -21.05 -12.36
N ASP A 73 3.41 -21.49 -12.20
CA ASP A 73 2.38 -21.45 -13.24
C ASP A 73 1.79 -20.02 -13.40
N SER A 74 2.21 -19.05 -12.58
CA SER A 74 1.88 -17.62 -12.77
C SER A 74 2.48 -17.06 -14.06
N ASN A 75 1.70 -16.27 -14.79
CA ASN A 75 2.24 -15.49 -15.90
C ASN A 75 3.39 -14.60 -15.44
N TRP A 76 4.46 -14.55 -16.23
CA TRP A 76 5.69 -13.80 -15.99
C TRP A 76 6.53 -14.24 -14.75
N TYR A 77 6.30 -15.43 -14.19
CA TYR A 77 7.07 -15.94 -13.05
C TYR A 77 8.60 -15.85 -13.27
N ASN A 78 9.26 -15.14 -12.36
CA ASN A 78 10.72 -15.05 -12.26
C ASN A 78 11.23 -15.87 -11.05
N GLY A 79 10.51 -15.85 -9.93
CA GLY A 79 10.92 -16.52 -8.70
C GLY A 79 9.84 -16.52 -7.62
N GLY A 80 10.14 -17.18 -6.50
CA GLY A 80 9.26 -17.15 -5.34
C GLY A 80 9.73 -17.98 -4.16
N LEU A 81 9.23 -17.58 -2.99
CA LEU A 81 9.47 -18.19 -1.68
C LEU A 81 8.13 -18.43 -0.99
N ARG A 82 8.00 -19.54 -0.27
CA ARG A 82 6.84 -19.80 0.59
C ARG A 82 7.26 -19.70 2.05
N PHE A 83 6.46 -18.98 2.83
CA PHE A 83 6.51 -19.01 4.27
C PHE A 83 5.64 -20.17 4.76
N GLY A 84 6.27 -21.24 5.24
CA GLY A 84 5.55 -22.42 5.70
C GLY A 84 4.75 -22.19 6.99
N LYS A 85 3.69 -22.96 7.16
CA LYS A 85 2.98 -23.14 8.43
C LYS A 85 3.97 -23.41 9.58
N GLY A 86 4.07 -22.47 10.52
CA GLY A 86 5.08 -22.47 11.59
C GLY A 86 6.06 -21.29 11.57
N ILE A 87 5.92 -20.32 10.67
CA ILE A 87 6.67 -19.04 10.69
C ILE A 87 6.07 -18.02 11.70
N SER A 88 5.17 -18.51 12.54
CA SER A 88 5.18 -18.21 13.96
C SER A 88 6.49 -18.69 14.61
N VAL A 89 7.51 -17.84 14.63
CA VAL A 89 8.26 -17.70 15.89
C VAL A 89 7.23 -17.30 16.97
N GLU A 90 7.42 -17.77 18.19
CA GLU A 90 6.42 -17.86 19.28
C GLU A 90 5.32 -18.92 19.13
N GLY A 91 5.00 -19.56 20.25
CA GLY A 91 3.84 -20.44 20.43
C GLY A 91 2.65 -19.68 21.02
N ASP A 92 2.29 -18.56 20.41
CA ASP A 92 1.09 -17.77 20.70
C ASP A 92 0.04 -18.02 19.61
N ASP A 93 -1.25 -18.00 19.95
CA ASP A 93 -2.37 -18.25 19.02
C ASP A 93 -2.62 -17.07 18.04
N ALA A 94 -1.56 -16.38 17.60
CA ALA A 94 -1.59 -15.18 16.78
C ALA A 94 -1.50 -15.56 15.28
N GLU A 95 -2.63 -15.48 14.59
CA GLU A 95 -2.67 -15.60 13.13
C GLU A 95 -1.98 -14.37 12.54
N TRP A 96 -0.90 -14.58 11.75
CA TRP A 96 -0.06 -13.53 11.16
C TRP A 96 -0.22 -13.52 9.65
N GLU A 97 -0.66 -12.40 9.08
CA GLU A 97 -0.72 -12.17 7.64
C GLU A 97 0.36 -11.17 7.19
N ALA A 98 0.91 -11.37 6.00
CA ALA A 98 1.85 -10.45 5.38
C ALA A 98 1.11 -9.43 4.52
N TYR A 99 1.23 -8.14 4.83
CA TYR A 99 0.46 -7.07 4.17
C TYR A 99 1.25 -6.27 3.13
N GLY A 100 2.57 -6.21 3.25
CA GLY A 100 3.38 -5.34 2.41
C GLY A 100 4.82 -5.83 2.27
N ILE A 101 5.47 -5.44 1.17
CA ILE A 101 6.82 -5.89 0.80
C ILE A 101 7.61 -4.70 0.25
N SER A 102 8.91 -4.66 0.55
CA SER A 102 9.82 -3.59 0.11
C SER A 102 11.26 -4.12 0.05
N THR A 103 12.09 -3.62 -0.87
CA THR A 103 13.42 -4.19 -1.16
C THR A 103 14.58 -3.23 -0.88
N VAL A 104 15.82 -3.70 -1.03
CA VAL A 104 17.02 -2.84 -1.10
C VAL A 104 16.92 -1.72 -2.15
N ALA A 105 16.25 -1.96 -3.28
CA ALA A 105 16.04 -0.96 -4.32
C ALA A 105 15.10 0.18 -3.88
N ASP A 106 14.15 -0.11 -2.98
CA ASP A 106 13.28 0.88 -2.37
C ASP A 106 14.02 1.69 -1.31
N SER A 107 14.68 0.97 -0.40
CA SER A 107 15.31 1.58 0.77
C SER A 107 16.54 2.40 0.43
N GLY A 108 17.34 1.96 -0.53
CA GLY A 108 18.71 2.45 -0.68
C GLY A 108 19.60 2.07 0.52
N PHE A 109 19.20 1.06 1.30
CA PHE A 109 20.03 0.42 2.30
C PHE A 109 21.32 -0.10 1.65
N LYS A 110 22.44 0.03 2.36
CA LYS A 110 23.75 -0.45 1.92
C LYS A 110 24.39 -1.22 3.06
N SER A 111 24.81 -2.43 2.75
CA SER A 111 25.54 -3.33 3.62
C SER A 111 26.85 -3.70 2.93
N GLU A 112 27.92 -3.92 3.69
CA GLU A 112 29.14 -4.55 3.17
C GLU A 112 29.03 -6.09 3.14
N LYS A 113 27.91 -6.64 3.63
CA LYS A 113 27.68 -8.08 3.84
C LYS A 113 26.51 -8.63 3.01
N TYR A 114 25.51 -7.80 2.69
CA TYR A 114 24.19 -8.23 2.19
C TYR A 114 23.63 -7.33 1.08
N ASP A 115 23.87 -7.67 -0.18
CA ASP A 115 23.37 -6.90 -1.33
C ASP A 115 21.85 -7.07 -1.54
N ASN A 116 21.32 -8.28 -1.33
CA ASN A 116 19.93 -8.65 -1.64
C ASN A 116 19.09 -8.83 -0.36
N VAL A 117 18.56 -7.73 0.19
CA VAL A 117 17.64 -7.76 1.35
C VAL A 117 16.21 -7.39 0.92
N THR A 118 15.23 -8.14 1.41
CA THR A 118 13.78 -7.86 1.25
C THR A 118 13.13 -7.74 2.62
N ALA A 119 12.43 -6.65 2.88
CA ALA A 119 11.61 -6.45 4.05
C ALA A 119 10.13 -6.76 3.75
N VAL A 120 9.43 -7.39 4.68
CA VAL A 120 8.00 -7.70 4.60
C VAL A 120 7.32 -7.25 5.90
N SER A 121 6.24 -6.49 5.81
CA SER A 121 5.38 -6.14 6.95
C SER A 121 4.36 -7.24 7.23
N TRP A 122 4.08 -7.47 8.50
CA TRP A 122 3.14 -8.48 8.97
C TRP A 122 2.25 -7.90 10.06
N GLY A 123 0.99 -8.35 10.08
CA GLY A 123 0.00 -7.94 11.05
C GLY A 123 -0.79 -9.11 11.65
N SER A 124 -1.32 -8.89 12.85
CA SER A 124 -2.13 -9.84 13.61
C SER A 124 -2.99 -9.13 14.65
N GLU A 125 -4.25 -9.56 14.84
CA GLU A 125 -5.13 -8.99 15.89
C GLU A 125 -4.53 -9.16 17.29
N LYS A 126 -3.86 -10.30 17.52
CA LYS A 126 -3.23 -10.62 18.80
C LYS A 126 -1.75 -10.21 18.82
N GLY A 127 -1.03 -10.40 17.73
CA GLY A 127 0.41 -10.11 17.65
C GLY A 127 0.77 -8.62 17.55
N GLY A 128 -0.10 -7.80 16.96
CA GLY A 128 0.22 -6.41 16.61
C GLY A 128 0.87 -6.32 15.24
N LEU A 129 1.97 -5.56 15.11
CA LEU A 129 2.74 -5.44 13.86
C LEU A 129 4.17 -5.97 14.05
N ARG A 130 4.72 -6.64 13.04
CA ARG A 130 6.15 -7.02 12.96
C ARG A 130 6.70 -6.80 11.56
N VAL A 131 8.02 -6.67 11.44
CA VAL A 131 8.74 -6.69 10.17
C VAL A 131 9.62 -7.94 10.09
N THR A 132 9.69 -8.52 8.90
CA THR A 132 10.60 -9.63 8.58
C THR A 132 11.59 -9.15 7.54
N PHE A 133 12.89 -9.25 7.81
CA PHE A 133 13.90 -9.05 6.77
C PHE A 133 14.44 -10.41 6.32
N LEU A 134 14.40 -10.64 5.02
CA LEU A 134 14.92 -11.82 4.32
C LEU A 134 16.19 -11.43 3.55
N ARG A 135 17.14 -12.35 3.48
CA ARG A 135 18.32 -12.27 2.60
C ARG A 135 18.72 -13.65 2.11
N GLU A 136 19.53 -13.71 1.05
CA GLU A 136 20.20 -14.96 0.68
C GLU A 136 21.23 -15.38 1.74
N SER A 137 21.43 -16.69 1.90
CA SER A 137 22.43 -17.24 2.83
C SER A 137 23.77 -17.48 2.14
N SER A 138 24.74 -16.58 2.38
CA SER A 138 26.13 -16.73 1.93
C SER A 138 26.84 -17.99 2.45
N ILE A 139 26.35 -18.57 3.55
CA ILE A 139 26.91 -19.79 4.16
C ILE A 139 26.39 -21.05 3.45
N VAL A 140 25.13 -21.05 2.99
CA VAL A 140 24.49 -22.23 2.37
C VAL A 140 24.43 -22.06 0.85
N LYS A 141 25.41 -22.66 0.15
CA LYS A 141 25.67 -22.56 -1.31
C LYS A 141 24.58 -23.10 -2.26
N ARG A 142 23.30 -22.96 -1.94
CA ARG A 142 22.14 -23.46 -2.71
C ARG A 142 20.89 -22.56 -2.57
N GLY A 143 21.02 -21.24 -2.77
CA GLY A 143 19.88 -20.33 -2.91
C GLY A 143 18.90 -20.32 -1.73
N ARG A 144 19.34 -20.70 -0.52
CA ARG A 144 18.47 -20.73 0.66
C ARG A 144 18.38 -19.33 1.24
N TRP A 145 17.16 -18.81 1.29
CA TRP A 145 16.87 -17.54 1.95
C TRP A 145 16.72 -17.75 3.45
N VAL A 146 17.37 -16.87 4.23
CA VAL A 146 17.23 -16.81 5.68
C VAL A 146 16.59 -15.51 6.12
N TYR A 147 15.87 -15.54 7.24
CA TYR A 147 15.12 -14.39 7.72
C TYR A 147 15.14 -14.22 9.25
N GLY A 148 14.98 -12.97 9.68
CA GLY A 148 14.79 -12.56 11.06
C GLY A 148 13.57 -11.65 11.19
N HIS A 149 12.89 -11.71 12.34
CA HIS A 149 11.76 -10.85 12.68
C HIS A 149 12.15 -9.81 13.74
N ALA A 150 11.55 -8.63 13.68
CA ALA A 150 11.51 -7.69 14.79
C ALA A 150 10.08 -7.17 15.00
N LEU A 151 9.62 -7.13 16.25
CA LEU A 151 8.30 -6.57 16.59
C LEU A 151 8.33 -5.06 16.43
N LEU A 152 7.27 -4.49 15.87
CA LEU A 152 7.09 -3.04 15.79
C LEU A 152 6.35 -2.55 17.04
N VAL A 153 6.94 -1.60 17.77
CA VAL A 153 6.51 -1.21 19.13
C VAL A 153 6.26 0.29 19.28
N GLU A 154 5.28 0.66 20.09
CA GLU A 154 5.02 2.05 20.50
C GLU A 154 5.78 2.36 21.81
N PRO A 155 6.62 3.41 21.87
CA PRO A 155 7.17 3.91 23.14
C PRO A 155 6.05 4.35 24.09
N GLU A 156 6.21 4.11 25.40
CA GLU A 156 5.21 4.50 26.41
C GLU A 156 5.82 4.84 27.77
N ARG A 157 4.97 5.30 28.70
CA ARG A 157 5.34 5.58 30.10
C ARG A 157 4.35 4.96 31.08
N VAL A 158 4.67 3.77 31.57
CA VAL A 158 3.88 3.05 32.59
C VAL A 158 4.30 3.53 33.98
N GLN A 159 3.36 4.12 34.73
CA GLN A 159 3.58 4.56 36.13
C GLN A 159 4.82 5.47 36.32
N GLY A 160 5.15 6.30 35.33
CA GLY A 160 6.33 7.18 35.38
C GLY A 160 7.66 6.52 35.00
N VAL A 161 7.65 5.22 34.67
CA VAL A 161 8.78 4.48 34.12
C VAL A 161 8.62 4.38 32.60
N VAL A 162 9.68 4.60 31.83
CA VAL A 162 9.63 4.41 30.37
C VAL A 162 9.60 2.93 30.01
N SER A 163 8.74 2.58 29.06
CA SER A 163 8.50 1.23 28.53
C SER A 163 8.25 1.32 27.02
N PHE A 164 7.90 0.21 26.39
CA PHE A 164 7.26 0.16 25.07
C PHE A 164 6.20 -0.95 25.08
N LYS A 165 5.20 -0.85 24.20
CA LYS A 165 4.15 -1.86 24.01
C LYS A 165 4.06 -2.25 22.53
N LYS A 166 3.39 -3.36 22.20
CA LYS A 166 3.10 -3.71 20.79
C LYS A 166 2.19 -2.66 20.15
N VAL A 167 2.31 -2.45 18.84
CA VAL A 167 1.33 -1.66 18.09
C VAL A 167 -0.03 -2.37 18.12
N GLU A 168 -1.05 -1.70 18.61
CA GLU A 168 -2.43 -2.22 18.66
C GLU A 168 -3.15 -2.08 17.30
N ASN A 169 -4.18 -2.91 17.09
CA ASN A 169 -5.03 -2.94 15.88
C ASN A 169 -4.28 -3.22 14.56
N GLY A 170 -3.09 -3.84 14.63
CA GLY A 170 -2.24 -4.17 13.48
C GLY A 170 -2.74 -5.31 12.60
N ALA A 171 -4.05 -5.40 12.30
CA ALA A 171 -4.67 -6.53 11.61
C ALA A 171 -5.52 -6.14 10.38
N LYS A 172 -5.37 -4.90 9.88
CA LYS A 172 -6.27 -4.32 8.87
C LYS A 172 -5.48 -3.49 7.87
N GLU A 173 -5.16 -4.13 6.75
CA GLU A 173 -4.76 -3.50 5.49
C GLU A 173 -3.61 -2.48 5.65
N HIS A 174 -2.40 -3.03 5.84
CA HIS A 174 -1.20 -2.27 6.19
C HIS A 174 -0.19 -2.20 5.05
N GLY A 175 -0.39 -1.26 4.14
CA GLY A 175 0.61 -0.87 3.14
C GLY A 175 1.96 -0.50 3.77
N PHE A 176 3.04 -0.74 3.04
CA PHE A 176 4.40 -0.75 3.58
C PHE A 176 5.43 -0.16 2.62
N VAL A 177 6.32 0.67 3.15
CA VAL A 177 7.50 1.18 2.45
C VAL A 177 8.70 1.13 3.40
N TRP A 178 9.83 0.62 2.93
CA TRP A 178 11.13 0.84 3.56
C TRP A 178 11.88 1.90 2.74
N ARG A 179 12.17 3.07 3.33
CA ARG A 179 12.93 4.15 2.67
C ARG A 179 14.03 4.70 3.58
N GLY A 180 15.29 4.53 3.16
CA GLY A 180 16.46 4.83 3.98
C GLY A 180 16.41 4.03 5.28
N LYS A 181 16.35 4.76 6.40
CA LYS A 181 16.15 4.17 7.73
C LYS A 181 14.69 4.09 8.19
N TRP A 182 13.75 4.63 7.42
CA TRP A 182 12.34 4.65 7.81
C TRP A 182 11.62 3.40 7.32
N LEU A 183 10.98 2.67 8.24
CA LEU A 183 9.88 1.77 7.90
C LEU A 183 8.58 2.57 8.06
N ILE A 184 7.76 2.57 7.02
CA ILE A 184 6.53 3.35 6.93
C ILE A 184 5.40 2.34 6.76
N VAL A 185 4.50 2.26 7.74
CA VAL A 185 3.38 1.32 7.78
C VAL A 185 2.07 2.10 7.90
N THR A 186 1.10 1.85 7.03
CA THR A 186 -0.22 2.51 7.12
C THR A 186 -1.09 1.90 8.20
N GLY A 187 -2.17 2.58 8.60
CA GLY A 187 -3.01 2.15 9.72
C GLY A 187 -4.37 2.83 9.79
N GLY A 188 -4.99 3.09 8.64
CA GLY A 188 -6.25 3.84 8.53
C GLY A 188 -6.02 5.33 8.76
N ASP A 189 -6.29 5.80 9.97
CA ASP A 189 -6.29 7.24 10.31
C ASP A 189 -4.87 7.86 10.39
N VAL A 190 -3.85 7.00 10.41
CA VAL A 190 -2.46 7.32 10.73
C VAL A 190 -1.48 6.43 9.95
N VAL A 191 -0.41 7.03 9.45
CA VAL A 191 0.79 6.32 9.00
C VAL A 191 1.81 6.33 10.13
N ARG A 192 2.37 5.16 10.43
CA ARG A 192 3.31 4.91 11.52
C ARG A 192 4.72 4.80 10.96
N VAL A 193 5.68 5.45 11.58
CA VAL A 193 7.07 5.50 11.10
C VAL A 193 8.02 4.97 12.17
N PHE A 194 8.81 3.97 11.80
CA PHE A 194 9.75 3.26 12.66
C PHE A 194 11.19 3.45 12.14
N ASP A 195 12.18 3.40 13.02
CA ASP A 195 13.57 3.79 12.72
C ASP A 195 14.52 2.58 12.76
N THR A 196 15.05 2.14 11.60
CA THR A 196 15.98 0.99 11.53
C THR A 196 17.39 1.30 12.03
N GLU A 197 17.69 2.55 12.42
CA GLU A 197 18.87 2.85 13.27
C GLU A 197 18.59 2.54 14.77
N LYS A 198 17.38 2.09 15.10
CA LYS A 198 16.88 1.83 16.46
C LYS A 198 16.39 0.39 16.64
N VAL A 199 17.01 -0.58 15.96
CA VAL A 199 16.79 -2.00 16.24
C VAL A 199 17.33 -2.29 17.65
N TRP A 200 16.45 -2.51 18.63
CA TRP A 200 16.84 -2.81 20.00
C TRP A 200 16.83 -4.32 20.24
N LYS A 201 17.92 -4.86 20.77
CA LYS A 201 17.98 -6.26 21.20
C LYS A 201 17.36 -6.42 22.60
N VAL A 202 16.51 -7.42 22.76
CA VAL A 202 15.69 -7.68 23.97
C VAL A 202 15.75 -9.15 24.36
N GLU A 203 15.25 -9.49 25.56
CA GLU A 203 15.01 -10.89 25.92
C GLU A 203 13.75 -11.39 25.19
N SER A 204 13.74 -12.66 24.78
CA SER A 204 12.56 -13.35 24.22
C SER A 204 11.51 -13.70 25.29
N GLY A 205 11.32 -12.81 26.27
CA GLY A 205 10.33 -12.90 27.33
C GLY A 205 8.91 -12.72 26.79
N ARG A 206 7.92 -13.32 27.48
CA ARG A 206 6.52 -13.36 27.03
C ARG A 206 5.79 -12.02 27.09
N LYS A 207 6.31 -11.00 27.79
CA LYS A 207 5.73 -9.66 27.77
C LYS A 207 6.44 -8.81 26.72
N VAL A 208 5.72 -7.84 26.18
CA VAL A 208 6.31 -6.73 25.42
C VAL A 208 6.60 -5.60 26.42
N GLY A 209 7.78 -5.00 26.35
CA GLY A 209 8.17 -3.87 27.20
C GLY A 209 8.99 -4.25 28.42
N ARG A 210 8.91 -3.44 29.47
CA ARG A 210 9.75 -3.62 30.68
C ARG A 210 9.19 -4.72 31.60
N GLU A 211 9.92 -5.81 31.78
CA GLU A 211 9.49 -6.91 32.66
C GLU A 211 9.84 -6.69 34.15
N GLY A 212 10.87 -5.89 34.43
CA GLY A 212 11.30 -5.55 35.79
C GLY A 212 12.81 -5.32 35.90
N GLY A 213 13.25 -4.43 36.79
CA GLY A 213 14.67 -4.03 36.85
C GLY A 213 15.14 -3.48 35.50
N ASN A 214 16.17 -4.12 34.92
CA ASN A 214 16.69 -3.83 33.57
C ASN A 214 16.29 -4.88 32.52
N LYS A 215 15.30 -5.75 32.80
CA LYS A 215 14.79 -6.74 31.84
C LYS A 215 13.75 -6.13 30.91
N TRP A 216 13.87 -6.49 29.64
CA TRP A 216 13.05 -6.03 28.53
C TRP A 216 12.63 -7.22 27.69
N GLY A 217 11.33 -7.43 27.55
CA GLY A 217 10.76 -8.51 26.75
C GLY A 217 10.30 -8.01 25.37
N GLY A 218 10.53 -8.81 24.34
CA GLY A 218 10.01 -8.55 22.99
C GLY A 218 8.63 -9.16 22.72
N GLY A 219 8.01 -9.85 23.68
CA GLY A 219 6.85 -10.72 23.40
C GLY A 219 7.25 -11.96 22.60
N GLY A 220 8.37 -12.60 22.98
CA GLY A 220 9.01 -13.71 22.28
C GLY A 220 10.04 -13.31 21.22
N TYR A 221 9.86 -12.17 20.55
CA TYR A 221 10.87 -11.60 19.64
C TYR A 221 12.18 -11.28 20.39
N GLY A 222 13.32 -11.59 19.77
CA GLY A 222 14.65 -11.17 20.26
C GLY A 222 15.01 -9.72 19.92
N PHE A 223 14.21 -9.06 19.08
CA PHE A 223 14.45 -7.71 18.58
C PHE A 223 13.14 -6.93 18.45
N VAL A 224 13.20 -5.63 18.69
CA VAL A 224 12.09 -4.68 18.46
C VAL A 224 12.57 -3.46 17.69
N ILE A 225 11.67 -2.80 16.96
CA ILE A 225 11.92 -1.51 16.30
C ILE A 225 10.84 -0.51 16.74
N PRO A 226 11.21 0.65 17.32
CA PRO A 226 10.24 1.60 17.85
C PRO A 226 9.62 2.48 16.76
N GLN A 227 8.35 2.82 16.97
CA GLN A 227 7.71 3.95 16.32
C GLN A 227 8.36 5.23 16.83
N VAL A 228 8.85 6.06 15.93
CA VAL A 228 9.49 7.35 16.25
C VAL A 228 8.66 8.55 15.81
N LYS A 229 7.80 8.38 14.81
CA LYS A 229 6.94 9.43 14.25
C LYS A 229 5.60 8.86 13.78
N THR A 230 4.63 9.74 13.61
CA THR A 230 3.39 9.48 12.87
C THR A 230 3.17 10.55 11.79
N LEU A 231 2.49 10.18 10.71
CA LEU A 231 1.90 11.10 9.73
C LEU A 231 0.39 10.94 9.82
N SER A 232 -0.38 12.04 9.85
CA SER A 232 -1.85 11.97 9.82
C SER A 232 -2.45 13.09 9.00
N MET A 233 -3.64 12.87 8.42
CA MET A 233 -4.33 13.88 7.60
C MET A 233 -4.61 15.16 8.40
N LYS A 234 -4.26 16.33 7.84
CA LYS A 234 -4.55 17.66 8.42
C LYS A 234 -6.04 17.96 8.36
N ASN A 235 -6.64 17.78 7.19
CA ASN A 235 -8.08 17.85 7.01
C ASN A 235 -8.70 16.51 7.47
N LYS A 236 -9.64 16.56 8.42
CA LYS A 236 -10.32 15.36 8.98
C LYS A 236 -11.69 15.08 8.35
N ASP A 237 -12.16 15.97 7.48
CA ASP A 237 -13.46 15.82 6.79
C ASP A 237 -13.35 14.98 5.50
N ILE A 238 -12.15 14.48 5.18
CA ILE A 238 -11.86 13.65 4.00
C ILE A 238 -11.90 12.17 4.39
N ASP A 239 -12.77 11.42 3.71
CA ASP A 239 -12.77 9.95 3.71
C ASP A 239 -11.56 9.42 2.92
N PHE A 240 -10.41 9.32 3.60
CA PHE A 240 -9.15 8.79 3.07
C PHE A 240 -8.47 7.87 4.10
N PRO A 241 -9.02 6.67 4.37
CA PRO A 241 -8.41 5.69 5.26
C PRO A 241 -7.13 5.14 4.61
N ILE A 242 -5.98 5.57 5.13
CA ILE A 242 -4.67 5.25 4.58
C ILE A 242 -4.36 3.78 4.85
N THR A 243 -4.46 2.98 3.81
CA THR A 243 -4.38 1.50 3.81
C THR A 243 -3.32 0.98 2.85
N ILE A 244 -2.84 1.84 1.95
CA ILE A 244 -1.84 1.52 0.92
C ILE A 244 -0.68 2.50 1.07
N ALA A 245 0.56 1.99 0.99
CA ALA A 245 1.77 2.77 0.84
C ALA A 245 2.71 2.10 -0.18
N ALA A 246 3.39 2.91 -0.99
CA ALA A 246 4.32 2.49 -2.03
C ALA A 246 5.35 3.60 -2.34
N LEU A 247 6.33 3.30 -3.20
CA LEU A 247 7.24 4.31 -3.76
C LEU A 247 6.88 4.69 -5.20
N ASP A 248 6.98 5.98 -5.49
CA ASP A 248 7.18 6.52 -6.85
C ASP A 248 8.67 6.48 -7.18
N ARG A 249 9.01 5.77 -8.26
CA ARG A 249 10.40 5.56 -8.73
C ARG A 249 10.71 6.33 -10.03
N ASN A 250 9.91 7.34 -10.38
CA ASN A 250 10.01 8.09 -11.66
C ASN A 250 10.65 9.49 -11.52
N HIS A 251 11.08 9.83 -10.31
CA HIS A 251 11.64 11.15 -9.99
C HIS A 251 12.99 10.99 -9.30
N THR A 252 13.89 11.94 -9.53
CA THR A 252 15.25 11.94 -8.97
C THR A 252 15.26 11.89 -7.43
N SER A 253 14.28 12.55 -6.81
CA SER A 253 13.78 12.23 -5.46
C SER A 253 12.66 11.19 -5.58
N PRO A 254 12.80 9.97 -5.04
CA PRO A 254 11.66 9.08 -4.87
C PRO A 254 10.58 9.76 -4.02
N CYS A 255 9.31 9.45 -4.28
CA CYS A 255 8.18 9.98 -3.52
C CYS A 255 7.45 8.86 -2.78
N LEU A 256 6.86 9.18 -1.63
CA LEU A 256 5.91 8.31 -0.95
C LEU A 256 4.57 8.41 -1.69
N LEU A 257 4.03 7.27 -2.10
CA LEU A 257 2.66 7.14 -2.56
C LEU A 257 1.83 6.54 -1.44
N LEU A 258 0.70 7.16 -1.15
CA LEU A 258 -0.30 6.67 -0.19
C LEU A 258 -1.64 6.46 -0.90
N GLY A 259 -2.45 5.54 -0.39
CA GLY A 259 -3.78 5.32 -0.93
C GLY A 259 -4.78 4.78 0.09
N SER A 260 -6.05 4.87 -0.30
CA SER A 260 -7.18 4.29 0.41
C SER A 260 -7.87 3.26 -0.48
N THR A 261 -7.94 2.00 -0.04
CA THR A 261 -8.76 1.00 -0.70
C THR A 261 -10.24 1.25 -0.46
N SER A 262 -11.11 0.88 -1.41
CA SER A 262 -12.55 0.84 -1.19
C SER A 262 -13.27 -0.05 -2.19
N ASN A 263 -14.54 -0.36 -1.91
CA ASN A 263 -15.41 -1.18 -2.74
C ASN A 263 -15.93 -0.45 -4.00
N ILE A 264 -15.59 0.83 -4.19
CA ILE A 264 -16.14 1.67 -5.28
C ILE A 264 -15.06 2.40 -6.07
N ASN A 265 -14.17 3.12 -5.38
CA ASN A 265 -13.12 3.96 -5.97
C ASN A 265 -11.92 4.06 -5.02
N SER A 266 -10.71 3.70 -5.46
CA SER A 266 -9.49 3.86 -4.68
C SER A 266 -8.93 5.27 -4.88
N ASN A 267 -8.54 5.95 -3.80
CA ASN A 267 -7.86 7.25 -3.88
C ASN A 267 -6.35 7.04 -3.75
N PHE A 268 -5.53 7.81 -4.47
CA PHE A 268 -4.07 7.80 -4.38
C PHE A 268 -3.52 9.22 -4.29
N THR A 269 -2.50 9.43 -3.47
CA THR A 269 -1.80 10.70 -3.27
C THR A 269 -0.29 10.52 -3.24
N ARG A 270 0.47 11.57 -3.61
CA ARG A 270 1.94 11.54 -3.66
C ARG A 270 2.58 12.64 -2.83
N TYR A 271 3.63 12.30 -2.08
CA TYR A 271 4.42 13.23 -1.26
C TYR A 271 5.91 13.04 -1.54
N GLU A 272 6.67 14.12 -1.70
CA GLU A 272 8.13 14.01 -1.84
C GLU A 272 8.76 13.58 -0.50
N PHE A 273 9.76 12.69 -0.53
CA PHE A 273 10.56 12.40 0.66
C PHE A 273 11.46 13.58 1.03
N SER A 274 11.69 13.77 2.33
CA SER A 274 12.67 14.76 2.78
C SER A 274 14.09 14.38 2.38
N THR A 275 14.90 15.38 2.05
CA THR A 275 16.36 15.23 1.95
C THR A 275 17.06 15.43 3.30
N ALA A 276 16.34 15.91 4.33
CA ALA A 276 16.84 16.03 5.69
C ALA A 276 16.57 14.76 6.50
N SER A 277 17.54 14.31 7.30
CA SER A 277 17.44 13.10 8.14
C SER A 277 16.49 13.23 9.35
N THR A 278 15.93 14.41 9.58
CA THR A 278 15.08 14.74 10.74
C THR A 278 13.58 14.73 10.44
N THR A 279 13.18 14.77 9.17
CA THR A 279 11.79 14.61 8.72
C THR A 279 11.64 13.45 7.76
N VAL A 280 10.42 12.97 7.56
CA VAL A 280 10.11 11.89 6.61
C VAL A 280 9.76 12.49 5.26
N LEU A 281 8.92 13.53 5.24
CA LEU A 281 8.43 14.16 4.03
C LEU A 281 8.98 15.58 3.83
N SER A 282 9.03 16.00 2.57
CA SER A 282 9.35 17.36 2.14
C SER A 282 8.19 18.29 2.51
N THR A 283 8.47 19.32 3.31
CA THR A 283 7.46 20.32 3.73
C THR A 283 7.52 21.53 2.82
N SER A 284 6.38 21.99 2.31
CA SER A 284 6.33 23.19 1.46
C SER A 284 6.83 24.41 2.23
N THR A 285 7.73 25.20 1.64
CA THR A 285 8.38 26.35 2.29
C THR A 285 7.43 27.51 2.62
N SER A 286 6.19 27.46 2.16
CA SER A 286 5.10 28.39 2.51
C SER A 286 4.20 27.91 3.65
N LYS A 287 4.41 26.69 4.17
CA LYS A 287 3.64 26.07 5.26
C LYS A 287 4.52 25.84 6.51
N ALA A 288 3.90 25.36 7.59
CA ALA A 288 4.63 25.01 8.81
C ALA A 288 5.59 23.82 8.58
N PRO A 289 6.72 23.72 9.32
CA PRO A 289 7.78 22.71 9.11
C PRO A 289 7.38 21.28 9.52
N THR A 290 6.09 21.00 9.60
CA THR A 290 5.46 19.69 9.86
C THR A 290 4.35 19.37 8.85
N GLU A 291 4.13 20.23 7.84
CA GLU A 291 3.07 20.07 6.84
C GLU A 291 3.62 19.64 5.47
N ALA A 292 3.31 18.40 5.09
CA ALA A 292 3.60 17.86 3.77
C ALA A 292 2.33 17.86 2.91
N GLU A 293 2.28 18.72 1.90
CA GLU A 293 1.19 18.77 0.92
C GLU A 293 1.38 17.70 -0.17
N ALA A 294 0.29 17.17 -0.72
CA ALA A 294 0.39 16.24 -1.83
C ALA A 294 0.86 16.97 -3.11
N ILE A 295 1.77 16.35 -3.86
CA ILE A 295 2.17 16.79 -5.21
C ILE A 295 1.03 16.55 -6.22
N TRP A 296 0.29 15.47 -6.01
CA TRP A 296 -0.96 15.17 -6.70
C TRP A 296 -1.85 14.26 -5.85
N SER A 297 -3.14 14.31 -6.15
CA SER A 297 -4.21 13.50 -5.56
C SER A 297 -5.21 13.08 -6.66
N PHE A 298 -5.54 11.79 -6.73
CA PHE A 298 -6.45 11.23 -7.73
C PHE A 298 -7.42 10.23 -7.10
N LYS A 299 -8.68 10.30 -7.51
CA LYS A 299 -9.72 9.29 -7.26
C LYS A 299 -9.88 8.43 -8.49
N THR A 300 -9.70 7.12 -8.36
CA THR A 300 -9.69 6.16 -9.48
C THR A 300 -10.93 5.27 -9.46
N ASN A 301 -11.27 4.69 -10.60
CA ASN A 301 -12.31 3.68 -10.75
C ASN A 301 -11.92 2.29 -10.17
N ILE A 302 -10.73 2.16 -9.61
CA ILE A 302 -10.14 0.89 -9.17
C ILE A 302 -10.72 0.51 -7.80
N LYS A 303 -11.09 -0.76 -7.63
CA LYS A 303 -11.73 -1.29 -6.42
C LYS A 303 -10.83 -2.30 -5.73
N HIS A 304 -10.96 -2.40 -4.41
CA HIS A 304 -10.29 -3.40 -3.58
C HIS A 304 -8.77 -3.50 -3.85
N THR A 305 -8.12 -2.34 -4.05
CA THR A 305 -6.66 -2.25 -4.16
C THR A 305 -6.01 -2.86 -2.92
N ARG A 306 -4.99 -3.70 -3.11
CA ARG A 306 -4.15 -4.28 -2.05
C ARG A 306 -2.72 -3.79 -2.22
N GLY A 307 -1.97 -4.45 -3.09
CA GLY A 307 -0.65 -4.03 -3.51
C GLY A 307 -0.72 -2.87 -4.49
N PHE A 308 0.21 -1.93 -4.34
CA PHE A 308 0.43 -0.82 -5.26
C PHE A 308 1.94 -0.63 -5.44
N SER A 309 2.41 -0.33 -6.65
CA SER A 309 3.81 -0.02 -6.95
C SER A 309 3.90 0.87 -8.19
N TYR A 310 4.77 1.89 -8.18
CA TYR A 310 4.79 2.89 -9.25
C TYR A 310 6.18 3.11 -9.85
N ALA A 311 6.30 2.82 -11.15
CA ALA A 311 7.54 2.85 -11.91
C ALA A 311 7.28 2.96 -13.43
N SER A 312 8.24 3.49 -14.18
CA SER A 312 8.12 3.75 -15.63
C SER A 312 6.87 4.53 -16.05
N GLY A 313 6.37 5.42 -15.18
CA GLY A 313 5.14 6.19 -15.35
C GLY A 313 3.84 5.43 -15.08
N GLU A 314 3.92 4.20 -14.56
CA GLU A 314 2.81 3.25 -14.43
C GLU A 314 2.66 2.72 -13.00
N ALA A 315 1.42 2.56 -12.56
CA ALA A 315 1.05 1.89 -11.31
C ALA A 315 0.72 0.43 -11.58
N TYR A 316 1.49 -0.48 -10.99
CA TYR A 316 1.20 -1.91 -10.92
C TYR A 316 0.42 -2.17 -9.65
N ILE A 317 -0.83 -2.63 -9.79
CA ILE A 317 -1.82 -2.69 -8.72
C ILE A 317 -2.39 -4.10 -8.65
N SER A 318 -2.32 -4.73 -7.47
CA SER A 318 -3.11 -5.94 -7.22
C SER A 318 -4.49 -5.58 -6.67
N SER A 319 -5.53 -6.17 -7.24
CA SER A 319 -6.91 -5.97 -6.79
C SER A 319 -7.54 -7.28 -6.35
N GLY A 320 -8.22 -7.27 -5.20
CA GLY A 320 -8.94 -8.44 -4.69
C GLY A 320 -9.83 -8.10 -3.50
N ALA A 321 -11.11 -8.46 -3.59
CA ALA A 321 -12.02 -8.40 -2.44
C ALA A 321 -11.71 -9.56 -1.47
N ASP A 322 -11.89 -9.36 -0.16
CA ASP A 322 -11.72 -10.44 0.83
C ASP A 322 -12.71 -11.58 0.55
N ASP A 323 -13.94 -11.19 0.20
CA ASP A 323 -15.07 -12.04 -0.17
C ASP A 323 -15.03 -12.54 -1.63
N ALA A 324 -13.96 -12.27 -2.39
CA ALA A 324 -13.81 -12.84 -3.74
C ALA A 324 -13.84 -14.38 -3.62
N PRO A 325 -14.82 -15.09 -4.22
CA PRO A 325 -15.22 -16.42 -3.76
C PRO A 325 -14.18 -17.50 -4.09
N SER A 326 -13.28 -17.71 -3.13
CA SER A 326 -12.29 -18.78 -2.99
C SER A 326 -11.97 -19.57 -4.27
N ALA A 327 -11.18 -18.97 -5.17
CA ALA A 327 -10.45 -19.63 -6.26
C ALA A 327 -11.26 -20.41 -7.32
N SER A 328 -12.57 -20.58 -7.13
CA SER A 328 -13.34 -21.72 -7.67
C SER A 328 -13.46 -21.76 -9.20
N ASN A 329 -13.41 -20.60 -9.87
CA ASN A 329 -13.40 -20.49 -11.33
C ASN A 329 -12.10 -19.90 -11.90
N SER A 330 -11.25 -19.28 -11.08
CA SER A 330 -9.99 -18.64 -11.51
C SER A 330 -8.74 -19.49 -11.24
N GLY A 331 -8.88 -20.69 -10.67
CA GLY A 331 -7.75 -21.52 -10.25
C GLY A 331 -6.98 -20.96 -9.04
N GLY A 332 -7.46 -19.87 -8.43
CA GLY A 332 -6.78 -19.21 -7.32
C GLY A 332 -5.88 -18.05 -7.71
N TYR A 333 -6.00 -17.54 -8.94
CA TYR A 333 -5.33 -16.31 -9.38
C TYR A 333 -6.25 -15.09 -9.26
N THR A 334 -5.64 -13.91 -9.22
CA THR A 334 -6.25 -12.58 -9.25
C THR A 334 -5.59 -11.70 -10.30
N ASP A 335 -6.21 -10.56 -10.58
CA ASP A 335 -5.88 -9.71 -11.72
C ASP A 335 -4.85 -8.64 -11.34
N LEU A 336 -3.96 -8.32 -12.28
CA LEU A 336 -3.01 -7.21 -12.17
C LEU A 336 -3.54 -6.04 -12.99
N LEU A 337 -3.73 -4.89 -12.34
CA LEU A 337 -4.13 -3.65 -13.00
C LEU A 337 -2.89 -2.78 -13.26
N VAL A 338 -2.82 -2.18 -14.46
CA VAL A 338 -1.78 -1.21 -14.81
C VAL A 338 -2.43 0.15 -15.07
N TRP A 339 -2.17 1.14 -14.22
CA TRP A 339 -2.84 2.45 -14.22
C TRP A 339 -1.90 3.63 -14.41
N LYS A 340 -2.39 4.73 -14.99
CA LYS A 340 -1.66 6.00 -15.14
C LYS A 340 -2.50 7.17 -14.61
N PRO A 341 -1.92 8.13 -13.85
CA PRO A 341 -2.62 9.34 -13.42
C PRO A 341 -3.31 10.07 -14.59
N GLY A 342 -4.64 10.17 -14.55
CA GLY A 342 -5.48 10.76 -15.61
C GLY A 342 -6.10 9.77 -16.59
N HIS A 343 -5.78 8.47 -16.51
CA HIS A 343 -6.21 7.43 -17.45
C HIS A 343 -7.05 6.32 -16.77
N TRP A 344 -7.54 5.40 -17.60
CA TRP A 344 -8.04 4.09 -17.18
C TRP A 344 -6.90 3.18 -16.70
N SER A 345 -7.28 2.09 -16.04
CA SER A 345 -6.41 0.93 -15.79
C SER A 345 -6.56 -0.08 -16.93
N ASP A 346 -5.44 -0.54 -17.49
CA ASP A 346 -5.37 -1.79 -18.26
C ASP A 346 -5.49 -2.97 -17.27
N GLU A 347 -6.11 -4.07 -17.69
CA GLU A 347 -6.42 -5.21 -16.82
C GLU A 347 -5.80 -6.51 -17.36
N TYR A 348 -4.94 -7.14 -16.56
CA TYR A 348 -4.21 -8.37 -16.87
C TYR A 348 -4.77 -9.52 -16.03
N ASN A 349 -5.80 -10.16 -16.56
CA ASN A 349 -6.58 -11.19 -15.87
C ASN A 349 -5.71 -12.38 -15.41
N ASN A 350 -5.91 -12.86 -14.18
CA ASN A 350 -5.23 -14.05 -13.62
C ASN A 350 -3.68 -14.01 -13.67
N HIS A 351 -3.05 -12.84 -13.49
CA HIS A 351 -1.58 -12.72 -13.51
C HIS A 351 -0.90 -12.86 -12.14
N LEU A 352 -1.65 -12.73 -11.04
CA LEU A 352 -1.11 -12.83 -9.68
C LEU A 352 -1.67 -14.08 -8.99
N PHE A 353 -0.81 -14.85 -8.35
CA PHE A 353 -1.21 -16.06 -7.61
C PHE A 353 -1.79 -15.74 -6.23
N GLY A 354 -2.81 -16.48 -5.79
CA GLY A 354 -3.37 -16.40 -4.44
C GLY A 354 -4.12 -15.10 -4.13
N LYS A 355 -4.01 -14.64 -2.87
CA LYS A 355 -4.48 -13.30 -2.45
C LYS A 355 -3.27 -12.37 -2.26
N PRO A 356 -2.83 -11.62 -3.29
CA PRO A 356 -1.71 -10.68 -3.19
C PRO A 356 -2.08 -9.43 -2.39
N GLN A 357 -1.50 -9.29 -1.19
CA GLN A 357 -1.76 -8.20 -0.24
C GLN A 357 -0.89 -6.96 -0.51
N GLY A 358 0.35 -7.15 -0.97
CA GLY A 358 1.32 -6.05 -1.16
C GLY A 358 2.22 -6.24 -2.38
N THR A 359 2.79 -5.15 -2.88
CA THR A 359 3.74 -5.17 -4.02
C THR A 359 4.89 -4.19 -3.83
N SER A 360 6.08 -4.55 -4.32
CA SER A 360 7.21 -3.65 -4.61
C SER A 360 7.72 -3.91 -6.03
N TYR A 361 8.57 -3.05 -6.57
CA TYR A 361 9.17 -3.18 -7.90
C TYR A 361 10.64 -2.74 -7.84
N ASP A 362 11.53 -3.58 -8.37
CA ASP A 362 12.94 -3.27 -8.55
C ASP A 362 13.21 -2.81 -9.99
N PRO A 363 13.57 -1.53 -10.21
CA PRO A 363 13.89 -1.02 -11.55
C PRO A 363 15.20 -1.55 -12.13
N SER A 364 16.10 -2.11 -11.31
CA SER A 364 17.39 -2.63 -11.79
C SER A 364 17.28 -4.01 -12.42
N THR A 365 16.28 -4.80 -11.99
CA THR A 365 15.97 -6.15 -12.47
C THR A 365 14.60 -6.24 -13.16
N ASN A 366 13.92 -5.10 -13.38
CA ASN A 366 12.57 -4.99 -13.95
C ASN A 366 11.53 -5.92 -13.28
N THR A 367 11.74 -6.22 -12.00
CA THR A 367 11.02 -7.29 -11.29
C THR A 367 9.98 -6.72 -10.34
N LEU A 368 8.72 -7.13 -10.53
CA LEU A 368 7.63 -6.88 -9.59
C LEU A 368 7.64 -7.96 -8.50
N TYR A 369 7.84 -7.55 -7.26
CA TYR A 369 7.71 -8.36 -6.06
C TYR A 369 6.27 -8.25 -5.55
N THR A 370 5.65 -9.35 -5.15
CA THR A 370 4.37 -9.33 -4.43
C THR A 370 4.37 -10.31 -3.26
N VAL A 371 3.63 -9.98 -2.21
CA VAL A 371 3.45 -10.80 -1.01
C VAL A 371 1.97 -11.06 -0.79
N GLY A 372 1.62 -12.27 -0.37
CA GLY A 372 0.22 -12.65 -0.20
C GLY A 372 0.01 -14.04 0.39
N ARG A 373 -1.25 -14.48 0.38
CA ARG A 373 -1.71 -15.76 0.95
C ARG A 373 -1.95 -16.80 -0.15
N VAL A 374 -1.45 -18.02 0.03
CA VAL A 374 -1.68 -19.18 -0.86
C VAL A 374 -3.18 -19.51 -0.94
N PRO A 375 -3.75 -19.76 -2.14
CA PRO A 375 -5.12 -20.25 -2.28
C PRO A 375 -5.16 -21.75 -1.92
N ASN A 376 -6.29 -22.22 -1.35
CA ASN A 376 -6.42 -23.54 -0.71
C ASN A 376 -5.55 -23.77 0.54
N ALA A 377 -5.93 -23.16 1.66
CA ALA A 377 -5.64 -23.70 2.99
C ALA A 377 -6.62 -23.13 4.03
N ASN A 378 -7.14 -24.00 4.90
CA ASN A 378 -8.19 -23.76 5.90
C ASN A 378 -7.86 -22.56 6.81
N ASP A 379 -8.34 -21.36 6.42
CA ASP A 379 -8.25 -20.02 7.04
C ASP A 379 -6.86 -19.50 7.46
N ASN A 380 -5.86 -20.37 7.61
CA ASN A 380 -4.48 -20.10 8.04
C ASN A 380 -3.48 -20.52 6.93
N GLY A 381 -3.70 -20.04 5.71
CA GLY A 381 -2.88 -20.41 4.56
C GLY A 381 -1.45 -19.86 4.61
N ASP A 382 -0.52 -20.68 4.11
CA ASP A 382 0.88 -20.30 3.92
C ASP A 382 0.96 -18.93 3.23
N GLN A 383 1.87 -18.07 3.70
CA GLN A 383 2.15 -16.80 3.04
C GLN A 383 3.23 -17.04 1.96
N TYR A 384 3.33 -16.18 0.96
CA TYR A 384 4.34 -16.30 -0.10
C TYR A 384 4.99 -14.95 -0.43
N ILE A 385 6.19 -14.97 -1.00
CA ILE A 385 6.73 -13.91 -1.87
C ILE A 385 6.78 -14.48 -3.29
N LEU A 386 6.24 -13.75 -4.26
CA LEU A 386 6.27 -14.07 -5.68
C LEU A 386 7.02 -12.93 -6.39
N THR A 387 7.88 -13.26 -7.35
CA THR A 387 8.55 -12.27 -8.21
C THR A 387 8.21 -12.53 -9.67
N LEU A 388 7.84 -11.46 -10.38
CA LEU A 388 7.47 -11.48 -11.79
C LEU A 388 8.42 -10.57 -12.60
N ASP A 389 8.91 -11.04 -13.74
CA ASP A 389 9.69 -10.21 -14.67
C ASP A 389 8.75 -9.47 -15.63
N LEU A 390 8.65 -8.15 -15.48
CA LEU A 390 7.77 -7.33 -16.31
C LEU A 390 8.25 -7.20 -17.77
N SER A 391 9.43 -7.70 -18.13
CA SER A 391 9.91 -7.74 -19.52
C SER A 391 9.05 -8.70 -20.35
N LEU A 392 8.53 -9.74 -19.69
CA LEU A 392 7.66 -10.76 -20.27
C LEU A 392 6.24 -10.24 -20.57
N ARG A 393 5.88 -9.03 -20.13
CA ARG A 393 4.57 -8.38 -20.40
C ARG A 393 4.25 -8.26 -21.88
N ASN A 394 5.26 -8.09 -22.73
CA ASN A 394 5.12 -8.00 -24.19
C ASN A 394 5.46 -9.33 -24.90
N SER A 395 5.80 -10.39 -24.16
CA SER A 395 6.02 -11.71 -24.75
C SER A 395 4.69 -12.36 -25.11
N THR A 396 4.63 -13.06 -26.24
CA THR A 396 3.47 -13.90 -26.56
C THR A 396 3.48 -15.09 -25.59
N ALA A 397 2.43 -15.22 -24.78
CA ALA A 397 2.37 -16.26 -23.75
C ALA A 397 2.64 -17.65 -24.35
N PRO A 398 3.54 -18.47 -23.75
CA PRO A 398 3.90 -19.76 -24.31
C PRO A 398 2.68 -20.68 -24.35
N THR A 399 2.38 -21.23 -25.53
CA THR A 399 1.20 -22.07 -25.73
C THR A 399 1.27 -23.32 -24.85
N VAL A 400 0.44 -23.38 -23.80
CA VAL A 400 0.46 -24.48 -22.82
C VAL A 400 0.01 -25.77 -23.48
N ASN A 401 0.98 -26.63 -23.81
CA ASN A 401 0.77 -27.89 -24.53
C ASN A 401 -0.09 -28.86 -23.71
N GLY A 402 -1.41 -28.88 -23.97
CA GLY A 402 -2.38 -29.79 -23.36
C GLY A 402 -3.68 -29.11 -22.92
N GLY A 403 -3.65 -27.80 -22.69
CA GLY A 403 -4.87 -27.01 -22.51
C GLY A 403 -5.50 -26.61 -23.85
N GLY A 404 -6.83 -26.51 -23.90
CA GLY A 404 -7.49 -25.74 -24.95
C GLY A 404 -7.05 -24.28 -24.88
N PRO A 405 -7.07 -23.52 -25.99
CA PRO A 405 -6.48 -22.18 -26.04
C PRO A 405 -7.09 -21.25 -24.99
N VAL A 406 -6.29 -20.90 -23.99
CA VAL A 406 -6.58 -19.78 -23.09
C VAL A 406 -6.44 -18.52 -23.95
N THR A 407 -7.57 -18.01 -24.43
CA THR A 407 -7.60 -16.79 -25.23
C THR A 407 -7.18 -15.62 -24.34
N VAL A 408 -5.90 -15.26 -24.41
CA VAL A 408 -5.41 -13.98 -23.88
C VAL A 408 -6.01 -12.88 -24.75
N THR A 409 -7.20 -12.43 -24.38
CA THR A 409 -7.73 -11.15 -24.82
C THR A 409 -6.93 -10.06 -24.14
N SER A 410 -5.77 -9.74 -24.71
CA SER A 410 -5.21 -8.39 -24.58
C SER A 410 -6.33 -7.37 -24.84
N PRO A 411 -6.38 -6.24 -24.13
CA PRO A 411 -7.38 -5.20 -24.39
C PRO A 411 -7.47 -4.92 -25.88
N SER A 412 -8.65 -5.12 -26.46
CA SER A 412 -8.82 -4.96 -27.89
C SER A 412 -8.73 -3.47 -28.23
N ASP A 413 -7.64 -3.10 -28.88
CA ASP A 413 -7.54 -1.90 -29.70
C ASP A 413 -8.61 -2.04 -30.82
N ASP A 414 -9.87 -1.69 -30.52
CA ASP A 414 -11.00 -1.75 -31.46
C ASP A 414 -10.87 -0.63 -32.51
N THR A 415 -9.88 -0.84 -33.37
CA THR A 415 -9.48 0.00 -34.48
C THR A 415 -10.28 -0.34 -35.74
N THR A 416 -11.48 -0.93 -35.59
CA THR A 416 -12.42 -1.13 -36.71
C THR A 416 -12.90 0.20 -37.31
N SER A 417 -12.71 1.31 -36.60
CA SER A 417 -12.66 2.66 -37.17
C SER A 417 -11.34 2.89 -37.93
N LYS A 418 -11.32 2.59 -39.24
CA LYS A 418 -10.19 2.88 -40.14
C LYS A 418 -9.92 4.39 -40.25
N SER A 419 -8.94 4.88 -39.51
CA SER A 419 -8.40 6.25 -39.66
C SER A 419 -7.37 6.31 -40.80
N PRO A 420 -7.52 7.19 -41.81
CA PRO A 420 -6.66 7.23 -43.01
C PRO A 420 -5.32 7.95 -42.79
N PHE A 421 -4.79 7.97 -41.56
CA PHE A 421 -3.66 8.83 -41.15
C PHE A 421 -2.37 8.09 -40.79
N ARG A 422 -2.33 6.74 -40.84
CA ARG A 422 -1.12 5.98 -40.48
C ARG A 422 -0.15 5.76 -41.65
N ASP A 423 -0.65 5.74 -42.88
CA ASP A 423 0.10 5.34 -44.09
C ASP A 423 0.86 6.50 -44.77
N ILE A 424 1.07 7.63 -44.09
CA ILE A 424 1.70 8.85 -44.64
C ILE A 424 3.02 9.22 -43.91
N LEU A 425 3.35 8.55 -42.81
CA LEU A 425 4.45 8.94 -41.92
C LEU A 425 5.67 7.99 -41.91
N THR A 426 5.60 6.84 -42.58
CA THR A 426 6.74 5.92 -42.77
C THR A 426 7.60 6.26 -43.99
N ASP A 427 7.02 6.84 -45.05
CA ASP A 427 7.72 7.17 -46.31
C ASP A 427 8.49 8.51 -46.27
N ILE A 428 8.65 9.13 -45.09
CA ILE A 428 9.19 10.50 -44.94
C ILE A 428 10.44 10.57 -44.04
N LEU A 429 10.77 9.51 -43.29
CA LEU A 429 11.86 9.55 -42.29
C LEU A 429 13.10 8.71 -42.61
N ASP A 430 13.03 7.76 -43.55
CA ASP A 430 14.20 7.05 -44.08
C ASP A 430 14.81 7.82 -45.27
N GLY A 431 15.56 8.87 -44.97
CA GLY A 431 16.46 9.55 -45.92
C GLY A 431 17.87 8.93 -45.92
N PRO A 432 18.55 8.82 -47.07
CA PRO A 432 19.86 8.18 -47.15
C PRO A 432 21.00 9.02 -46.54
N ASP A 433 22.09 8.34 -46.21
CA ASP A 433 23.29 8.90 -45.60
C ASP A 433 24.31 9.36 -46.66
N ASP A 434 24.28 10.65 -47.04
CA ASP A 434 25.36 11.31 -47.78
C ASP A 434 25.68 12.73 -47.25
N GLY A 435 26.94 13.14 -47.40
CA GLY A 435 27.53 14.20 -46.56
C GLY A 435 28.12 15.40 -47.30
N THR A 436 28.46 16.42 -46.49
CA THR A 436 29.22 17.64 -46.81
C THR A 436 28.50 18.77 -47.57
N GLY A 437 28.32 19.92 -46.91
CA GLY A 437 27.86 21.17 -47.52
C GLY A 437 27.52 22.25 -46.47
N PRO A 438 28.00 23.51 -46.59
CA PRO A 438 27.75 24.55 -45.60
C PRO A 438 26.40 25.27 -45.77
N LEU A 439 25.92 25.88 -44.68
CA LEU A 439 24.55 26.38 -44.50
C LEU A 439 24.23 27.69 -45.24
N VAL A 440 23.00 27.81 -45.75
CA VAL A 440 22.33 29.07 -46.08
C VAL A 440 20.89 29.05 -45.53
N PRO A 441 20.45 30.03 -44.72
CA PRO A 441 19.11 30.02 -44.12
C PRO A 441 18.04 30.54 -45.11
N VAL A 442 16.98 29.75 -45.32
CA VAL A 442 15.79 30.16 -46.07
C VAL A 442 14.61 30.38 -45.12
N THR A 443 14.16 31.62 -44.98
CA THR A 443 12.99 32.00 -44.17
C THR A 443 11.70 31.54 -44.83
N ARG A 444 11.14 30.42 -44.37
CA ARG A 444 9.86 29.88 -44.86
C ARG A 444 8.71 30.23 -43.90
N THR A 445 7.77 31.05 -44.37
CA THR A 445 6.57 31.46 -43.61
C THR A 445 5.54 30.32 -43.53
N GLY A 446 5.71 29.45 -42.54
CA GLY A 446 4.77 28.36 -42.25
C GLY A 446 3.43 28.87 -41.72
N ALA A 447 2.33 28.34 -42.27
CA ALA A 447 1.00 28.54 -41.70
C ALA A 447 0.91 27.87 -40.33
N LYS A 448 0.38 28.58 -39.32
CA LYS A 448 0.23 28.01 -37.97
C LYS A 448 -0.85 26.92 -37.97
N ALA A 449 -0.45 25.70 -37.65
CA ALA A 449 -1.41 24.64 -37.31
C ALA A 449 -2.27 25.09 -36.11
N LEU A 450 -3.57 24.82 -36.16
CA LEU A 450 -4.47 25.09 -35.03
C LEU A 450 -4.12 24.16 -33.86
N PRO A 451 -4.03 24.68 -32.62
CA PRO A 451 -3.79 23.83 -31.44
C PRO A 451 -4.94 22.84 -31.26
N GLN A 452 -4.65 21.63 -30.77
CA GLN A 452 -5.62 20.52 -30.70
C GLN A 452 -6.92 20.90 -29.96
N GLY A 453 -6.85 21.74 -28.93
CA GLY A 453 -8.02 22.26 -28.21
C GLY A 453 -8.97 23.10 -29.08
N ALA A 454 -8.47 23.80 -30.11
CA ALA A 454 -9.32 24.52 -31.07
C ALA A 454 -10.09 23.56 -31.98
N ILE A 455 -9.48 22.44 -32.38
CA ILE A 455 -10.14 21.39 -33.18
C ILE A 455 -11.25 20.71 -32.36
N ALA A 456 -10.98 20.39 -31.09
CA ALA A 456 -11.99 19.87 -30.17
C ALA A 456 -13.15 20.87 -29.94
N GLY A 457 -12.83 22.16 -29.74
CA GLY A 457 -13.83 23.22 -29.60
C GLY A 457 -14.73 23.39 -30.83
N ILE A 458 -14.16 23.29 -32.04
CA ILE A 458 -14.93 23.30 -33.29
C ILE A 458 -15.85 22.08 -33.37
N ALA A 459 -15.36 20.88 -33.06
CA ALA A 459 -16.17 19.65 -33.09
C ALA A 459 -17.37 19.72 -32.13
N VAL A 460 -17.16 20.16 -30.89
CA VAL A 460 -18.24 20.36 -29.91
C VAL A 460 -19.22 21.45 -30.38
N GLY A 461 -18.71 22.56 -30.93
CA GLY A 461 -19.52 23.64 -31.50
C GLY A 461 -20.43 23.16 -32.63
N CYS A 462 -19.92 22.34 -33.55
CA CYS A 462 -20.70 21.74 -34.63
C CYS A 462 -21.81 20.81 -34.11
N ILE A 463 -21.53 19.98 -33.09
CA ILE A 463 -22.53 19.10 -32.47
C ILE A 463 -23.65 19.93 -31.81
N CYS A 464 -23.29 20.94 -31.01
CA CYS A 464 -24.25 21.84 -30.37
C CYS A 464 -25.12 22.59 -31.40
N ALA A 465 -24.51 23.07 -32.49
CA ALA A 465 -25.24 23.73 -33.59
C ALA A 465 -26.22 22.78 -34.29
N PHE A 466 -25.84 21.51 -34.49
CA PHE A 466 -26.71 20.50 -35.10
C PHE A 466 -27.94 20.17 -34.22
N PHE A 467 -27.75 20.07 -32.90
CA PHE A 467 -28.86 19.91 -31.95
C PHE A 467 -29.77 21.15 -31.93
N ALA A 468 -29.21 22.36 -31.90
CA ALA A 468 -29.98 23.60 -31.94
C ALA A 468 -30.82 23.72 -33.22
N LEU A 469 -30.24 23.44 -34.39
CA LEU A 469 -30.95 23.40 -35.67
C LEU A 469 -32.05 22.34 -35.70
N SER A 470 -31.80 21.16 -35.12
CA SER A 470 -32.79 20.08 -35.03
C SER A 470 -34.00 20.47 -34.15
N ILE A 471 -33.75 21.15 -33.01
CA ILE A 471 -34.81 21.68 -32.13
C ILE A 471 -35.59 22.79 -32.85
N CYS A 472 -34.92 23.74 -33.51
CA CYS A 472 -35.58 24.79 -34.28
C CYS A 472 -36.43 24.24 -35.42
N LEU A 473 -35.95 23.21 -36.14
CA LEU A 473 -36.71 22.54 -37.20
C LEU A 473 -37.93 21.80 -36.62
N TYR A 474 -37.79 21.10 -35.50
CA TYR A 474 -38.90 20.46 -34.81
C TYR A 474 -39.98 21.49 -34.39
N LEU A 475 -39.57 22.59 -33.75
CA LEU A 475 -40.48 23.67 -33.34
C LEU A 475 -41.16 24.35 -34.54
N TYR A 476 -40.44 24.58 -35.64
CA TYR A 476 -41.01 25.11 -36.88
C TYR A 476 -42.06 24.18 -37.48
N LEU A 477 -41.78 22.87 -37.58
CA LEU A 477 -42.72 21.88 -38.08
C LEU A 477 -43.93 21.70 -37.14
N HIS A 478 -43.73 21.80 -35.82
CA HIS A 478 -44.80 21.78 -34.83
C HIS A 478 -45.70 23.01 -34.96
N HIS A 479 -45.12 24.22 -35.03
CA HIS A 479 -45.87 25.46 -35.24
C HIS A 479 -46.67 25.43 -36.54
N ARG A 480 -46.06 24.99 -37.65
CA ARG A 480 -46.71 24.85 -38.96
C ARG A 480 -47.89 23.88 -38.97
N ARG A 481 -47.91 22.86 -38.10
CA ARG A 481 -49.07 21.96 -37.90
C ARG A 481 -50.21 22.59 -37.10
N TYR A 482 -49.91 23.53 -36.20
CA TYR A 482 -50.91 24.24 -35.41
C TYR A 482 -51.51 25.44 -36.14
N SER A 483 -50.72 26.19 -36.91
CA SER A 483 -51.21 27.33 -37.70
C SER A 483 -52.13 26.93 -38.86
N SER A 484 -52.10 25.66 -39.29
CA SER A 484 -52.91 25.15 -40.40
C SER A 484 -54.33 24.68 -40.02
N ASN A 485 -54.79 24.88 -38.78
CA ASN A 485 -56.11 24.37 -38.36
C ASN A 485 -56.81 25.27 -37.30
N PRO A 486 -57.36 26.43 -37.70
CA PRO A 486 -58.03 27.36 -36.79
C PRO A 486 -59.41 26.82 -36.35
N ARG A 487 -59.43 25.99 -35.30
CA ARG A 487 -60.65 25.63 -34.58
C ARG A 487 -60.66 26.28 -33.21
N SER A 488 -61.74 27.00 -32.92
CA SER A 488 -61.95 27.76 -31.69
C SER A 488 -61.98 26.85 -30.45
N VAL A 489 -61.15 27.19 -29.46
CA VAL A 489 -61.20 26.57 -28.13
C VAL A 489 -62.30 27.27 -27.33
N THR A 490 -63.42 26.58 -27.10
CA THR A 490 -64.49 27.06 -26.24
C THR A 490 -64.12 26.93 -24.75
N ALA A 491 -64.72 27.76 -23.90
CA ALA A 491 -64.34 27.97 -22.49
C ALA A 491 -64.56 26.77 -21.53
N ALA A 492 -64.77 25.56 -22.04
CA ALA A 492 -65.02 24.36 -21.24
C ALA A 492 -63.76 23.79 -20.56
N SER A 493 -62.56 24.13 -21.03
CA SER A 493 -61.28 23.57 -20.55
C SER A 493 -60.79 24.17 -19.22
N GLN A 494 -61.05 25.45 -18.96
CA GLN A 494 -60.51 26.15 -17.77
C GLN A 494 -61.16 25.71 -16.44
N ARG A 495 -62.40 25.20 -16.43
CA ARG A 495 -63.05 24.78 -15.17
C ARG A 495 -62.38 23.58 -14.49
N LYS A 496 -61.84 22.62 -15.27
CA LYS A 496 -61.28 21.36 -14.73
C LYS A 496 -59.91 21.47 -14.07
N TRP A 497 -59.26 22.64 -14.08
CA TRP A 497 -58.00 22.84 -13.38
C TRP A 497 -58.20 23.23 -11.91
N ASN A 498 -59.21 24.05 -11.61
CA ASN A 498 -59.42 24.59 -10.26
C ASN A 498 -60.01 23.56 -9.27
N GLU A 499 -60.75 22.54 -9.74
CA GLU A 499 -61.33 21.50 -8.87
C GLU A 499 -60.29 20.56 -8.23
N LYS A 500 -59.05 20.49 -8.77
CA LYS A 500 -58.00 19.61 -8.23
C LYS A 500 -57.09 20.26 -7.18
N ALA A 501 -57.21 21.56 -6.94
CA ALA A 501 -56.33 22.27 -6.02
C ALA A 501 -56.77 22.24 -4.54
N ASN A 502 -57.95 21.70 -4.23
CA ASN A 502 -58.64 21.98 -2.96
C ASN A 502 -59.11 20.72 -2.17
N ILE A 503 -58.44 19.58 -2.35
CA ILE A 503 -58.78 18.31 -1.66
C ILE A 503 -57.52 17.68 -1.04
N SER A 504 -57.10 18.18 0.12
CA SER A 504 -56.12 17.52 1.00
C SER A 504 -56.25 18.01 2.46
N GLY A 505 -57.44 17.86 3.06
CA GLY A 505 -57.70 18.34 4.41
C GLY A 505 -58.84 17.61 5.14
N THR A 506 -58.55 16.43 5.70
CA THR A 506 -59.12 15.85 6.95
C THR A 506 -58.65 14.40 7.13
N GLY A 507 -58.40 13.99 8.38
CA GLY A 507 -57.85 12.66 8.72
C GLY A 507 -57.13 12.69 10.07
N ARG A 508 -57.81 13.08 11.16
CA ARG A 508 -58.72 12.24 11.96
C ARG A 508 -57.94 11.15 12.72
N THR A 509 -57.71 11.41 14.00
CA THR A 509 -56.92 10.59 14.93
C THR A 509 -57.63 9.31 15.38
N ARG A 510 -56.84 8.31 15.79
CA ARG A 510 -57.26 7.19 16.64
C ARG A 510 -56.10 6.88 17.60
N GLY A 511 -56.36 6.82 18.90
CA GLY A 511 -55.32 6.95 19.93
C GLY A 511 -54.58 5.66 20.32
N GLY A 512 -53.41 5.84 20.93
CA GLY A 512 -52.58 4.81 21.57
C GLY A 512 -51.85 5.39 22.79
N LYS A 513 -51.80 4.62 23.89
CA LYS A 513 -51.41 5.07 25.24
C LYS A 513 -49.93 5.48 25.39
N GLY A 514 -49.70 6.49 26.23
CA GLY A 514 -48.73 6.41 27.34
C GLY A 514 -47.33 6.98 27.13
N GLY A 515 -46.87 7.80 28.07
CA GLY A 515 -45.49 8.31 28.15
C GLY A 515 -45.38 9.68 28.83
N HIS A 516 -45.22 9.69 30.16
CA HIS A 516 -44.83 10.91 30.90
C HIS A 516 -43.30 11.00 30.95
N ILE A 517 -42.72 12.08 30.40
CA ILE A 517 -41.43 12.63 30.83
C ILE A 517 -41.57 14.16 30.79
N GLU A 518 -41.17 14.85 31.86
CA GLU A 518 -41.12 16.31 31.91
C GLU A 518 -39.82 16.84 31.31
N LEU A 519 -39.90 17.97 30.61
CA LEU A 519 -38.73 18.77 30.23
C LEU A 519 -38.88 20.17 30.80
N SER A 520 -38.25 20.40 31.96
CA SER A 520 -38.05 21.74 32.51
C SER A 520 -36.85 22.41 31.82
N ALA A 521 -36.99 23.69 31.47
CA ALA A 521 -35.95 24.47 30.83
C ALA A 521 -35.55 25.65 31.73
N THR A 522 -34.26 25.74 32.04
CA THR A 522 -33.64 26.91 32.70
C THR A 522 -32.34 27.25 31.99
N PRO A 523 -32.17 28.47 31.45
CA PRO A 523 -30.89 28.92 30.93
C PRO A 523 -30.00 29.37 32.09
N VAL A 524 -28.75 28.93 32.10
CA VAL A 524 -27.70 29.43 33.00
C VAL A 524 -26.65 30.14 32.14
N SER A 525 -26.45 31.44 32.37
CA SER A 525 -25.28 32.15 31.88
C SER A 525 -24.13 32.01 32.87
N SER A 526 -22.91 31.87 32.35
CA SER A 526 -21.70 32.13 33.12
C SER A 526 -20.63 32.71 32.21
N THR A 527 -20.29 33.98 32.45
CA THR A 527 -19.05 34.59 32.00
C THR A 527 -17.93 34.09 32.91
N ALA A 528 -16.82 33.65 32.34
CA ALA A 528 -15.59 33.35 33.06
C ALA A 528 -14.44 34.16 32.45
N GLU A 529 -13.62 34.76 33.30
CA GLU A 529 -12.55 35.68 32.90
C GLU A 529 -11.27 34.93 32.49
N LEU A 530 -10.52 35.47 31.53
CA LEU A 530 -9.15 35.01 31.25
C LEU A 530 -8.16 35.77 32.12
N GLU A 531 -7.78 35.19 33.26
CA GLU A 531 -6.53 35.58 33.91
C GLU A 531 -5.33 34.98 33.17
N SER A 532 -4.32 35.81 32.91
CA SER A 532 -3.11 35.41 32.18
C SER A 532 -1.92 35.26 33.15
N PRO A 533 -1.32 34.08 33.32
CA PRO A 533 -0.07 33.94 34.06
C PRO A 533 1.09 34.53 33.26
N SER A 534 2.02 35.19 33.97
CA SER A 534 3.08 36.01 33.38
C SER A 534 4.29 35.21 32.89
N VAL A 535 4.97 35.75 31.87
CA VAL A 535 6.23 35.20 31.35
C VAL A 535 7.37 35.49 32.34
N GLY A 536 7.90 34.45 32.97
CA GLY A 536 9.09 34.54 33.81
C GLY A 536 10.37 34.57 32.97
N ASN A 537 11.12 35.67 33.03
CA ASN A 537 12.45 35.76 32.42
C ASN A 537 13.44 34.79 33.08
N PHE A 538 14.17 34.00 32.29
CA PHE A 538 15.31 33.23 32.76
C PHE A 538 16.59 33.71 32.08
N THR A 539 17.55 34.15 32.89
CA THR A 539 18.82 34.74 32.43
C THR A 539 19.85 33.66 32.12
N THR A 540 20.34 33.61 30.89
CA THR A 540 21.41 32.67 30.50
C THR A 540 22.75 33.07 31.13
N VAL A 541 23.32 32.20 31.95
CA VAL A 541 24.68 32.37 32.51
C VAL A 541 25.64 31.40 31.80
N THR A 542 26.78 31.92 31.34
CA THR A 542 27.82 31.17 30.63
C THR A 542 29.01 30.84 31.52
N SER A 543 29.57 29.64 31.31
CA SER A 543 30.83 29.03 31.81
C SER A 543 30.57 27.58 32.25
N GLY A 544 31.52 26.65 32.17
CA GLY A 544 32.83 26.69 31.54
C GLY A 544 33.58 25.37 31.78
N GLY A 545 34.27 24.83 30.76
CA GLY A 545 35.27 23.78 30.96
C GLY A 545 36.68 24.36 31.13
N PRO A 546 37.75 23.54 31.12
CA PRO A 546 37.79 22.08 31.05
C PRO A 546 38.70 21.42 32.10
N ALA A 547 38.69 20.07 32.20
CA ALA A 547 39.81 19.31 32.75
C ALA A 547 39.84 17.85 32.25
N SER A 548 41.00 17.39 31.81
CA SER A 548 41.38 15.96 31.77
C SER A 548 42.49 15.73 32.79
N PRO A 549 42.76 14.47 33.17
CA PRO A 549 44.15 14.01 33.14
C PRO A 549 44.34 12.65 32.46
N ARG A 550 45.61 12.22 32.41
CA ARG A 550 46.16 11.12 31.58
C ARG A 550 46.49 9.84 32.38
N HIS A 551 46.55 8.72 31.66
CA HIS A 551 47.42 7.52 31.80
C HIS A 551 47.78 6.93 33.18
N GLY A 552 47.61 5.61 33.30
CA GLY A 552 48.28 4.75 34.30
C GLY A 552 48.00 3.25 34.04
N PRO A 553 49.00 2.38 33.78
CA PRO A 553 48.79 0.97 33.39
C PRO A 553 49.30 -0.09 34.41
N PHE A 554 49.19 -1.37 34.01
CA PHE A 554 49.62 -2.64 34.67
C PHE A 554 48.64 -3.31 35.66
N GLY A 555 48.61 -4.65 35.63
CA GLY A 555 47.75 -5.48 36.48
C GLY A 555 47.51 -6.93 36.03
N THR A 556 48.51 -7.65 35.52
CA THR A 556 48.37 -9.10 35.23
C THR A 556 48.46 -9.93 36.51
N GLY A 557 47.48 -10.81 36.77
CA GLY A 557 47.43 -11.70 37.92
C GLY A 557 46.90 -13.09 37.56
N HIS A 558 47.46 -14.14 38.15
CA HIS A 558 47.17 -15.53 37.77
C HIS A 558 45.91 -16.11 38.44
N ALA A 559 45.44 -17.18 37.79
CA ALA A 559 44.38 -18.09 38.18
C ALA A 559 44.35 -18.51 39.67
N ASN A 560 43.17 -18.92 40.11
CA ASN A 560 43.03 -20.02 41.08
C ASN A 560 41.88 -20.93 40.66
N ALA A 561 41.94 -22.22 41.00
CA ALA A 561 41.02 -23.26 40.55
C ALA A 561 40.30 -23.93 41.73
N ASN A 562 39.09 -24.44 41.53
CA ASN A 562 38.49 -25.46 42.40
C ASN A 562 37.22 -26.11 41.82
N SER A 563 37.12 -27.45 41.97
CA SER A 563 35.91 -28.29 42.17
C SER A 563 34.66 -28.11 41.26
N SER A 564 33.96 -29.15 40.80
CA SER A 564 34.06 -30.61 40.97
C SER A 564 33.19 -31.31 39.90
N PRO A 565 33.32 -32.64 39.67
CA PRO A 565 32.59 -33.33 38.60
C PRO A 565 31.09 -33.52 38.88
N VAL A 566 30.28 -33.58 37.81
CA VAL A 566 28.83 -33.83 37.85
C VAL A 566 28.49 -35.19 37.23
N THR A 567 27.70 -35.99 37.94
CA THR A 567 27.22 -37.31 37.50
C THR A 567 25.95 -37.18 36.65
N PRO A 568 25.82 -37.85 35.48
CA PRO A 568 24.59 -37.86 34.70
C PRO A 568 23.53 -38.79 35.31
N GLY A 569 22.29 -38.28 35.43
CA GLY A 569 21.10 -39.08 35.74
C GLY A 569 20.44 -39.70 34.50
N PRO A 570 19.55 -40.70 34.66
CA PRO A 570 18.96 -41.42 33.53
C PRO A 570 17.88 -40.61 32.79
N ALA A 571 17.85 -40.73 31.46
CA ALA A 571 16.83 -40.13 30.62
C ALA A 571 15.51 -40.93 30.69
N SER A 572 14.38 -40.24 30.94
CA SER A 572 13.04 -40.80 30.81
C SER A 572 12.46 -40.46 29.43
N GLY A 573 12.13 -41.50 28.66
CA GLY A 573 11.64 -41.34 27.29
C GLY A 573 10.22 -40.76 27.20
N ARG A 574 9.98 -39.92 26.20
CA ARG A 574 8.66 -39.63 25.64
C ARG A 574 8.74 -39.73 24.13
N SER A 575 7.82 -40.51 23.54
CA SER A 575 7.65 -40.60 22.09
C SER A 575 6.98 -39.33 21.55
N TRP A 576 7.44 -38.85 20.41
CA TRP A 576 6.79 -37.80 19.61
C TRP A 576 6.73 -38.26 18.16
N GLU A 577 5.68 -37.87 17.45
CA GLU A 577 5.43 -38.31 16.07
C GLU A 577 6.28 -37.52 15.07
N LEU A 578 6.66 -38.16 13.96
CA LEU A 578 7.68 -37.67 13.04
C LEU A 578 7.11 -36.66 12.02
N GLY A 579 7.35 -35.38 12.28
CA GLY A 579 7.56 -34.37 11.23
C GLY A 579 9.06 -34.23 10.97
N GLY A 580 9.49 -34.23 9.71
CA GLY A 580 10.91 -34.30 9.35
C GLY A 580 11.77 -33.17 9.95
N GLN A 581 12.73 -33.53 10.79
CA GLN A 581 13.74 -32.63 11.35
C GLN A 581 15.15 -33.17 11.10
N GLN A 582 16.09 -32.25 10.84
CA GLN A 582 17.52 -32.59 10.84
C GLN A 582 18.01 -32.76 12.28
N ARG A 583 18.66 -33.88 12.58
CA ARG A 583 19.33 -34.10 13.87
C ARG A 583 20.72 -33.47 13.83
N TYR A 584 21.02 -32.67 14.86
CA TYR A 584 22.36 -32.13 15.10
C TYR A 584 23.08 -33.01 16.11
N GLU A 585 24.33 -33.38 15.80
CA GLU A 585 25.21 -34.08 16.75
C GLU A 585 26.64 -33.59 16.55
N LYS A 586 27.27 -33.15 17.64
CA LYS A 586 28.60 -32.54 17.62
C LYS A 586 29.65 -33.57 18.00
N GLU A 587 30.17 -34.28 16.99
CA GLU A 587 31.38 -35.08 17.15
C GLU A 587 32.58 -34.18 17.53
N GLY A 588 33.63 -34.80 18.07
CA GLY A 588 34.82 -34.09 18.55
C GLY A 588 35.57 -33.31 17.46
N GLU A 589 36.46 -32.41 17.90
CA GLU A 589 37.36 -31.63 17.02
C GLU A 589 36.64 -30.76 15.96
N GLY A 590 35.45 -30.26 16.29
CA GLY A 590 34.83 -29.14 15.57
C GLY A 590 34.23 -29.49 14.20
N ARG A 591 33.94 -30.77 13.95
CA ARG A 591 33.18 -31.19 12.76
C ARG A 591 31.68 -31.23 13.07
N GLU A 592 30.90 -30.51 12.27
CA GLU A 592 29.45 -30.64 12.25
C GLU A 592 29.05 -31.67 11.19
N VAL A 593 28.04 -32.48 11.52
CA VAL A 593 27.50 -33.54 10.67
C VAL A 593 25.98 -33.33 10.58
N TYR A 594 25.47 -33.20 9.36
CA TYR A 594 24.05 -32.99 9.10
C TYR A 594 23.42 -34.30 8.63
N TYR A 595 22.39 -34.76 9.32
CA TYR A 595 21.61 -35.92 8.89
C TYR A 595 20.37 -35.46 8.12
N GLU A 596 20.24 -35.87 6.87
CA GLU A 596 19.00 -35.73 6.10
C GLU A 596 18.17 -37.00 6.30
N VAL A 597 16.99 -36.84 6.91
CA VAL A 597 16.05 -37.93 7.17
C VAL A 597 14.92 -37.81 6.16
N ASP A 598 14.70 -38.87 5.39
CA ASP A 598 13.61 -38.93 4.42
C ASP A 598 12.25 -39.18 5.08
N GLY A 599 11.17 -39.10 4.28
CA GLY A 599 9.80 -39.31 4.76
C GLY A 599 9.49 -40.73 5.22
N GLU A 600 10.41 -41.68 5.04
CA GLU A 600 10.29 -43.07 5.49
C GLU A 600 11.09 -43.33 6.78
N GLY A 601 11.77 -42.30 7.32
CA GLY A 601 12.58 -42.37 8.53
C GLY A 601 13.99 -42.92 8.31
N SER A 602 14.42 -43.06 7.05
CA SER A 602 15.79 -43.44 6.70
C SER A 602 16.68 -42.20 6.75
N GLY A 603 17.80 -42.30 7.48
CA GLY A 603 18.73 -41.20 7.72
C GLY A 603 20.03 -41.36 6.93
N ARG A 604 20.39 -40.35 6.15
CA ARG A 604 21.66 -40.30 5.41
C ARG A 604 22.64 -39.33 6.09
N ARG A 605 23.90 -39.75 6.21
CA ARG A 605 25.05 -38.99 6.75
C ARG A 605 25.92 -38.45 5.61
#